data_AF-A0A520F8F0-F1
#
_entry.id   AF-A0A520F8F0-F1
#
_cell.length_a   1.000
_cell.length_b   1.000
_cell.length_c   1.000
_cell.angle_alpha   90.00
_cell.angle_beta   90.00
_cell.angle_gamma   90.00
#
_symmetry.space_group_name_H-M   'P 1'
#
loop_
_entity.id
_entity.type
_entity.pdbx_description
1 polymer ?
#
loop_
_entity_poly.entity_id
_entity_poly.type
_entity_poly.pdbx_seq_one_letter_code
_entity_poly.pdbx_strand_id
1 'polypeptide(L)'
;MVDPVGCAADLSECCLNVFASVEIGSASDRWSFGVAKTVFYSFYYKRDVHRVQLVRNLNALEGQPVLNAQEWEQVKGRGPAAVQTWIDDKMKYKKAMIVLIGQETANRPWVRYEIEKAWQDRKPLLGVRIHGLSSMGSVDRPGANPFETANVGSGIPVFDPTQHNGFGRIDSQATYANLRQNLEFWSGRGVVR
;
A
#
# COMPACT_ATOMS: atom_id res chain seq x y z
N MET A 1 8.93 -35.93 12.57
CA MET A 1 8.01 -35.55 11.47
C MET A 1 7.13 -34.45 12.02
N VAL A 2 7.41 -33.20 11.65
CA VAL A 2 6.61 -32.03 12.02
C VAL A 2 5.93 -31.55 10.76
N ASP A 3 4.61 -31.47 10.81
CA ASP A 3 3.73 -31.13 9.70
C ASP A 3 4.01 -29.70 9.18
N PRO A 4 4.20 -29.48 7.87
CA PRO A 4 4.39 -28.15 7.34
C PRO A 4 3.03 -27.55 6.96
N VAL A 5 2.75 -26.36 7.50
CA VAL A 5 1.76 -25.39 7.01
C VAL A 5 0.28 -25.77 7.21
N GLY A 6 -0.12 -25.85 8.48
CA GLY A 6 -1.50 -25.62 8.90
C GLY A 6 -1.71 -24.18 9.35
N CYS A 7 -1.79 -23.23 8.42
CA CYS A 7 -2.39 -21.92 8.69
C CYS A 7 -3.63 -21.81 7.83
N ALA A 8 -4.80 -21.90 8.48
CA ALA A 8 -6.07 -21.53 7.89
C ALA A 8 -5.89 -20.15 7.25
N ALA A 9 -6.03 -20.08 5.93
CA ALA A 9 -6.09 -18.82 5.21
C ALA A 9 -7.31 -18.06 5.75
N ASP A 10 -7.08 -17.10 6.64
CA ASP A 10 -8.11 -16.17 7.04
C ASP A 10 -8.53 -15.40 5.79
N LEU A 11 -9.80 -15.57 5.40
CA LEU A 11 -10.39 -15.15 4.13
C LEU A 11 -10.55 -13.62 4.02
N SER A 12 -9.84 -12.85 4.85
CA SER A 12 -10.06 -11.42 5.06
C SER A 12 -8.95 -10.49 4.53
N GLU A 13 -7.91 -11.04 3.89
CA GLU A 13 -6.63 -10.35 3.84
C GLU A 13 -6.15 -9.98 2.42
N CYS A 14 -6.04 -8.66 2.20
CA CYS A 14 -5.40 -7.93 1.08
C CYS A 14 -6.31 -7.59 -0.11
N CYS A 15 -6.14 -6.39 -0.66
CA CYS A 15 -6.68 -6.01 -1.96
C CYS A 15 -5.63 -5.16 -2.68
N LEU A 16 -5.18 -5.66 -3.84
CA LEU A 16 -4.42 -4.93 -4.85
C LEU A 16 -5.30 -3.92 -5.62
N ASN A 17 -4.70 -3.21 -6.57
CA ASN A 17 -5.35 -2.32 -7.54
C ASN A 17 -5.89 -3.08 -8.79
N VAL A 18 -6.99 -2.60 -9.41
CA VAL A 18 -7.49 -3.00 -10.75
C VAL A 18 -7.56 -1.77 -11.69
N PHE A 19 -7.66 -2.02 -13.01
CA PHE A 19 -7.35 -1.23 -14.22
C PHE A 19 -8.41 -0.19 -14.68
N ALA A 20 -7.95 0.90 -15.30
CA ALA A 20 -8.51 1.52 -16.51
C ALA A 20 -7.49 2.51 -17.10
N SER A 21 -7.12 2.31 -18.37
CA SER A 21 -6.38 3.29 -19.16
C SER A 21 -7.19 4.58 -19.27
N VAL A 22 -6.53 5.71 -19.03
CA VAL A 22 -6.91 6.98 -19.65
C VAL A 22 -5.73 7.37 -20.53
N GLU A 23 -5.87 7.15 -21.83
CA GLU A 23 -5.07 7.85 -22.82
C GLU A 23 -5.53 9.30 -22.85
N ILE A 24 -4.68 10.22 -22.42
CA ILE A 24 -4.77 11.60 -22.90
C ILE A 24 -3.37 11.98 -23.35
N GLY A 25 -3.18 11.96 -24.66
CA GLY A 25 -2.08 12.63 -25.30
C GLY A 25 -2.22 14.14 -25.14
N SER A 26 -1.12 14.81 -24.83
CA SER A 26 -0.77 16.06 -25.49
C SER A 26 0.71 16.32 -25.30
N ALA A 27 1.37 16.58 -26.41
CA ALA A 27 2.78 16.88 -26.53
C ALA A 27 3.13 18.20 -25.83
N SER A 28 3.96 18.11 -24.79
CA SER A 28 4.98 19.12 -24.46
C SER A 28 5.74 18.63 -23.24
N ASP A 29 6.77 17.84 -23.53
CA ASP A 29 7.76 17.41 -22.56
C ASP A 29 8.37 18.61 -21.83
N ARG A 30 8.18 18.62 -20.51
CA ARG A 30 9.08 19.27 -19.57
C ARG A 30 9.32 18.27 -18.45
N TRP A 31 10.56 17.78 -18.35
CA TRP A 31 10.99 16.82 -17.36
C TRP A 31 10.76 17.36 -15.94
N SER A 32 9.68 16.91 -15.31
CA SER A 32 9.52 16.96 -13.87
C SER A 32 9.90 15.58 -13.32
N PHE A 33 10.89 15.53 -12.44
CA PHE A 33 11.17 14.38 -11.56
C PHE A 33 10.02 14.20 -10.54
N GLY A 34 8.78 14.09 -11.01
CA GLY A 34 7.56 14.12 -10.21
C GLY A 34 6.80 12.81 -10.36
N VAL A 35 6.70 12.08 -9.23
CA VAL A 35 5.90 10.87 -8.97
C VAL A 35 6.07 9.74 -9.97
N ALA A 36 6.38 8.53 -9.49
CA ALA A 36 6.24 7.34 -10.31
C ALA A 36 4.76 7.21 -10.74
N LYS A 37 4.40 7.65 -11.95
CA LYS A 37 3.02 7.68 -12.46
C LYS A 37 2.30 6.32 -12.44
N THR A 38 2.99 5.23 -12.08
CA THR A 38 2.42 3.89 -11.90
C THR A 38 2.94 3.23 -10.60
N VAL A 39 2.33 3.53 -9.46
CA VAL A 39 2.64 2.88 -8.16
C VAL A 39 1.71 1.69 -7.89
N PHE A 40 2.29 0.64 -7.30
CA PHE A 40 1.56 -0.46 -6.69
C PHE A 40 1.31 -0.18 -5.20
N TYR A 41 0.05 -0.15 -4.74
CA TYR A 41 -0.29 0.09 -3.33
C TYR A 41 -0.67 -1.21 -2.64
N SER A 42 -0.04 -1.49 -1.50
CA SER A 42 -0.30 -2.66 -0.65
C SER A 42 -0.82 -2.23 0.71
N PHE A 43 -1.90 -2.85 1.20
CA PHE A 43 -2.50 -2.56 2.51
C PHE A 43 -3.47 -3.64 2.98
N TYR A 44 -3.86 -3.59 4.25
CA TYR A 44 -4.87 -4.49 4.80
C TYR A 44 -6.29 -3.96 4.53
N TYR A 45 -6.96 -4.53 3.53
CA TYR A 45 -8.24 -4.01 3.04
C TYR A 45 -9.32 -3.84 4.11
N LYS A 46 -9.64 -4.92 4.85
CA LYS A 46 -10.77 -4.97 5.79
C LYS A 46 -10.70 -3.88 6.86
N ARG A 47 -9.50 -3.52 7.29
CA ARG A 47 -9.30 -2.54 8.38
C ARG A 47 -9.00 -1.13 7.86
N ASP A 48 -8.33 -1.02 6.73
CA ASP A 48 -7.71 0.24 6.32
C ASP A 48 -8.35 0.88 5.08
N VAL A 49 -9.35 0.25 4.44
CA VAL A 49 -10.00 0.79 3.23
C VAL A 49 -10.48 2.23 3.37
N HIS A 50 -11.06 2.61 4.52
CA HIS A 50 -11.52 3.98 4.76
C HIS A 50 -10.37 4.98 4.90
N ARG A 51 -9.24 4.57 5.50
CA ARG A 51 -8.03 5.40 5.59
C ARG A 51 -7.40 5.58 4.22
N VAL A 52 -7.32 4.51 3.44
CA VAL A 52 -6.81 4.52 2.07
C VAL A 52 -7.65 5.42 1.16
N GLN A 53 -8.97 5.50 1.38
CA GLN A 53 -9.81 6.43 0.65
C GLN A 53 -9.39 7.89 0.87
N LEU A 54 -8.92 8.26 2.07
CA LEU A 54 -8.36 9.59 2.31
C LEU A 54 -7.06 9.81 1.53
N VAL A 55 -6.17 8.82 1.51
CA VAL A 55 -4.91 8.88 0.73
C VAL A 55 -5.18 9.10 -0.76
N ARG A 56 -6.26 8.50 -1.31
CA ARG A 56 -6.68 8.66 -2.71
C ARG A 56 -7.14 10.07 -3.05
N ASN A 57 -7.83 10.74 -2.13
CA ASN A 57 -8.37 12.07 -2.36
C ASN A 57 -7.28 13.17 -2.45
N LEU A 58 -6.00 12.83 -2.23
CA LEU A 58 -4.88 13.77 -2.21
C LEU A 58 -4.32 14.13 -3.60
N ASN A 59 -4.97 13.75 -4.70
CA ASN A 59 -4.52 13.89 -6.11
C ASN A 59 -3.13 13.29 -6.44
N ALA A 60 -2.33 12.87 -5.46
CA ALA A 60 -1.10 12.10 -5.66
C ALA A 60 -1.36 10.70 -6.26
N LEU A 61 -2.60 10.22 -6.19
CA LEU A 61 -3.04 8.93 -6.72
C LEU A 61 -3.92 9.06 -7.98
N GLU A 62 -3.97 10.23 -8.62
CA GLU A 62 -4.82 10.47 -9.80
C GLU A 62 -4.69 9.34 -10.84
N GLY A 63 -5.83 8.75 -11.20
CA GLY A 63 -5.93 7.71 -12.22
C GLY A 63 -5.71 6.26 -11.75
N GLN A 64 -5.61 5.96 -10.45
CA GLN A 64 -5.55 4.57 -9.96
C GLN A 64 -6.92 4.07 -9.48
N PRO A 65 -7.58 3.15 -10.21
CA PRO A 65 -8.87 2.61 -9.81
C PRO A 65 -8.77 1.71 -8.58
N VAL A 66 -9.81 1.78 -7.76
CA VAL A 66 -10.01 0.89 -6.62
C VAL A 66 -10.55 -0.43 -7.12
N LEU A 67 -10.01 -1.53 -6.60
CA LEU A 67 -10.63 -2.83 -6.74
C LEU A 67 -12.09 -2.80 -6.29
N ASN A 68 -13.00 -3.27 -7.15
CA ASN A 68 -14.33 -3.62 -6.69
C ASN A 68 -14.18 -4.82 -5.74
N ALA A 69 -14.68 -4.73 -4.51
CA ALA A 69 -14.68 -5.81 -3.54
C ALA A 69 -15.18 -7.15 -4.14
N GLN A 70 -16.12 -7.07 -5.08
CA GLN A 70 -16.65 -8.23 -5.80
C GLN A 70 -15.60 -8.96 -6.66
N GLU A 71 -14.73 -8.25 -7.37
CA GLU A 71 -13.68 -8.87 -8.19
C GLU A 71 -12.66 -9.59 -7.30
N TRP A 72 -12.34 -9.01 -6.14
CA TRP A 72 -11.46 -9.63 -5.16
C TRP A 72 -12.04 -10.93 -4.60
N GLU A 73 -13.32 -10.93 -4.21
CA GLU A 73 -13.99 -12.16 -3.76
C GLU A 73 -13.97 -13.25 -4.84
N GLN A 74 -14.15 -12.89 -6.11
CA GLN A 74 -14.06 -13.84 -7.22
C GLN A 74 -12.67 -14.45 -7.39
N VAL A 75 -11.61 -13.64 -7.29
CA VAL A 75 -10.22 -14.12 -7.39
C VAL A 75 -9.87 -15.01 -6.21
N LYS A 76 -10.27 -14.62 -4.99
CA LYS A 76 -10.11 -15.46 -3.78
C LYS A 76 -10.79 -16.81 -3.92
N GLY A 77 -12.01 -16.85 -4.45
CA GLY A 77 -12.77 -18.08 -4.65
C GLY A 77 -12.08 -19.09 -5.57
N ARG A 78 -11.09 -18.65 -6.38
CA ARG A 78 -10.30 -19.51 -7.28
C ARG A 78 -9.03 -20.08 -6.64
N GLY A 79 -8.77 -19.74 -5.37
CA GLY A 79 -7.68 -20.31 -4.58
C GLY A 79 -6.34 -19.55 -4.66
N PRO A 80 -5.34 -19.95 -3.84
CA PRO A 80 -4.10 -19.19 -3.67
C PRO A 80 -3.28 -18.96 -4.94
N ALA A 81 -3.21 -19.95 -5.85
CA ALA A 81 -2.48 -19.80 -7.11
C ALA A 81 -3.11 -18.74 -8.03
N ALA A 82 -4.44 -18.65 -8.04
CA ALA A 82 -5.16 -17.63 -8.81
C ALA A 82 -4.95 -16.24 -8.21
N VAL A 83 -4.95 -16.13 -6.88
CA VAL A 83 -4.59 -14.88 -6.19
C VAL A 83 -3.18 -14.47 -6.60
N GLN A 84 -2.19 -15.36 -6.45
CA GLN A 84 -0.79 -15.09 -6.79
C GLN A 84 -0.61 -14.58 -8.23
N THR A 85 -1.17 -15.31 -9.21
CA THR A 85 -1.11 -14.93 -10.63
C THR A 85 -1.71 -13.54 -10.84
N TRP A 86 -2.84 -13.28 -10.20
CA TRP A 86 -3.48 -11.99 -10.28
C TRP A 86 -2.65 -10.88 -9.62
N ILE A 87 -1.97 -11.15 -8.49
CA ILE A 87 -1.00 -10.21 -7.87
C ILE A 87 0.09 -9.84 -8.88
N ASP A 88 0.72 -10.85 -9.46
CA ASP A 88 1.82 -10.71 -10.42
C ASP A 88 1.41 -9.87 -11.63
N ASP A 89 0.24 -10.16 -12.21
CA ASP A 89 -0.29 -9.41 -13.36
C ASP A 89 -0.56 -7.95 -13.04
N LYS A 90 -1.08 -7.65 -11.83
CA LYS A 90 -1.33 -6.26 -11.41
C LYS A 90 -0.05 -5.50 -11.13
N MET A 91 0.97 -6.19 -10.62
CA MET A 91 2.25 -5.56 -10.27
C MET A 91 3.17 -5.36 -11.49
N LYS A 92 3.03 -6.20 -12.52
CA LYS A 92 3.89 -6.23 -13.72
C LYS A 92 4.18 -4.85 -14.31
N TYR A 93 3.15 -4.03 -14.50
CA TYR A 93 3.26 -2.72 -15.16
C TYR A 93 3.48 -1.54 -14.19
N LYS A 94 3.71 -1.81 -12.89
CA LYS A 94 3.97 -0.79 -11.88
C LYS A 94 5.47 -0.53 -11.75
N LYS A 95 5.84 0.74 -11.63
CA LYS A 95 7.22 1.21 -11.53
C LYS A 95 7.78 1.18 -10.11
N ALA A 96 6.93 1.29 -9.11
CA ALA A 96 7.29 1.27 -7.69
C ALA A 96 6.18 0.64 -6.86
N MET A 97 6.47 0.32 -5.60
CA MET A 97 5.48 -0.16 -4.64
C MET A 97 5.54 0.63 -3.33
N ILE A 98 4.36 1.03 -2.85
CA ILE A 98 4.16 1.72 -1.59
C ILE A 98 3.28 0.84 -0.68
N VAL A 99 3.78 0.53 0.51
CA VAL A 99 2.99 -0.18 1.53
C VAL A 99 2.35 0.84 2.46
N LEU A 100 1.02 0.84 2.56
CA LEU A 100 0.27 1.67 3.50
C LEU A 100 0.06 0.87 4.80
N ILE A 101 0.78 1.28 5.85
CA ILE A 101 0.98 0.51 7.09
C ILE A 101 -0.03 0.95 8.13
N GLY A 102 -1.10 0.16 8.28
CA GLY A 102 -2.04 0.19 9.40
C GLY A 102 -1.58 -0.70 10.55
N GLN A 103 -2.47 -0.91 11.54
CA GLN A 103 -2.13 -1.64 12.76
C GLN A 103 -1.71 -3.10 12.49
N GLU A 104 -2.40 -3.76 11.57
CA GLU A 104 -2.27 -5.20 11.35
C GLU A 104 -1.61 -5.56 10.01
N THR A 105 -1.17 -4.57 9.23
CA THR A 105 -0.68 -4.76 7.85
C THR A 105 0.50 -5.72 7.76
N ALA A 106 1.43 -5.68 8.72
CA ALA A 106 2.61 -6.54 8.74
C ALA A 106 2.31 -8.04 8.99
N ASN A 107 1.10 -8.36 9.45
CA ASN A 107 0.70 -9.73 9.76
C ASN A 107 0.04 -10.42 8.56
N ARG A 108 -0.23 -9.69 7.47
CA ARG A 108 -1.06 -10.20 6.38
C ARG A 108 -0.18 -10.94 5.36
N PRO A 109 -0.45 -12.23 5.06
CA PRO A 109 0.42 -13.05 4.21
C PRO A 109 0.59 -12.49 2.79
N TRP A 110 -0.49 -11.96 2.20
CA TRP A 110 -0.43 -11.40 0.85
C TRP A 110 0.33 -10.07 0.80
N VAL A 111 0.32 -9.24 1.85
CA VAL A 111 1.22 -8.06 1.94
C VAL A 111 2.67 -8.51 1.90
N ARG A 112 3.03 -9.55 2.65
CA ARG A 112 4.39 -10.11 2.63
C ARG A 112 4.77 -10.58 1.23
N TYR A 113 3.89 -11.34 0.59
CA TYR A 113 4.10 -11.82 -0.78
C TYR A 113 4.31 -10.66 -1.77
N GLU A 114 3.47 -9.62 -1.70
CA GLU A 114 3.59 -8.44 -2.56
C GLU A 114 4.95 -7.74 -2.39
N ILE A 115 5.40 -7.58 -1.13
CA ILE A 115 6.70 -6.97 -0.81
C ILE A 115 7.85 -7.79 -1.41
N GLU A 116 7.84 -9.11 -1.18
CA GLU A 116 8.87 -10.02 -1.67
C GLU A 116 8.92 -10.03 -3.20
N LYS A 117 7.75 -10.07 -3.85
CA LYS A 117 7.63 -10.04 -5.31
C LYS A 117 8.17 -8.73 -5.89
N ALA A 118 7.76 -7.58 -5.35
CA ALA A 118 8.24 -6.28 -5.81
C ALA A 118 9.76 -6.14 -5.62
N TRP A 119 10.31 -6.66 -4.52
CA TRP A 119 11.74 -6.68 -4.26
C TRP A 119 12.50 -7.55 -5.28
N GLN A 120 11.98 -8.75 -5.59
CA GLN A 120 12.54 -9.63 -6.62
C GLN A 120 12.50 -8.98 -8.02
N ASP A 121 11.43 -8.26 -8.32
CA ASP A 121 11.23 -7.53 -9.57
C ASP A 121 11.99 -6.20 -9.65
N ARG A 122 12.83 -5.89 -8.65
CA ARG A 122 13.62 -4.64 -8.54
C ARG A 122 12.75 -3.39 -8.64
N LYS A 123 11.56 -3.43 -8.06
CA LYS A 123 10.68 -2.26 -7.91
C LYS A 123 11.10 -1.50 -6.65
N PRO A 124 11.30 -0.17 -6.70
CA PRO A 124 11.55 0.63 -5.51
C PRO A 124 10.41 0.47 -4.49
N LEU A 125 10.79 0.26 -3.22
CA LEU A 125 9.90 0.05 -2.08
C LEU A 125 9.98 1.20 -1.08
N LEU A 126 8.83 1.57 -0.52
CA LEU A 126 8.74 2.38 0.70
C LEU A 126 7.45 2.08 1.46
N GLY A 127 7.43 2.42 2.74
CA GLY A 127 6.25 2.35 3.59
C GLY A 127 5.74 3.74 3.99
N VAL A 128 4.43 3.86 4.17
CA VAL A 128 3.79 5.03 4.78
C VAL A 128 2.83 4.57 5.85
N ARG A 129 3.00 5.03 7.09
CA ARG A 129 2.07 4.74 8.19
C ARG A 129 0.77 5.50 7.98
N ILE A 130 -0.35 4.80 8.15
CA ILE A 130 -1.70 5.37 7.96
C ILE A 130 -2.58 5.28 9.21
N HIS A 131 -2.10 4.67 10.30
CA HIS A 131 -2.84 4.51 11.55
C HIS A 131 -3.40 5.82 12.14
N GLY A 132 -2.68 6.94 11.98
CA GLY A 132 -3.11 8.26 12.42
C GLY A 132 -4.18 8.92 11.55
N LEU A 133 -4.51 8.34 10.39
CA LEU A 133 -5.61 8.80 9.55
C LEU A 133 -6.96 8.36 10.14
N SER A 134 -7.96 9.21 9.96
CA SER A 134 -9.32 8.91 10.38
C SER A 134 -9.91 7.75 9.57
N SER A 135 -10.55 6.84 10.27
CA SER A 135 -11.45 5.81 9.73
C SER A 135 -12.78 5.96 10.45
N MET A 136 -13.78 6.50 9.76
CA MET A 136 -15.12 6.71 10.31
C MET A 136 -15.12 7.45 11.67
N GLY A 137 -14.25 8.45 11.83
CA GLY A 137 -14.14 9.24 13.06
C GLY A 137 -13.15 8.70 14.11
N SER A 138 -12.46 7.58 13.85
CA SER A 138 -11.50 6.97 14.77
C SER A 138 -10.09 6.88 14.17
N VAL A 139 -9.07 6.92 15.04
CA VAL A 139 -7.65 6.66 14.72
C VAL A 139 -7.22 5.32 15.31
N ASP A 140 -6.06 4.82 14.89
CA ASP A 140 -5.55 3.52 15.30
C ASP A 140 -4.17 3.62 15.98
N ARG A 141 -3.67 2.49 16.48
CA ARG A 141 -2.29 2.34 16.96
C ARG A 141 -1.34 2.04 15.80
N PRO A 142 -0.06 2.45 15.90
CA PRO A 142 0.95 2.09 14.90
C PRO A 142 1.13 0.57 14.83
N GLY A 143 1.16 0.02 13.62
CA GLY A 143 1.49 -1.38 13.37
C GLY A 143 3.00 -1.64 13.30
N ALA A 144 3.38 -2.92 13.24
CA ALA A 144 4.75 -3.31 12.98
C ALA A 144 5.20 -2.92 11.55
N ASN A 145 6.51 -2.84 11.34
CA ASN A 145 7.07 -2.60 10.02
C ASN A 145 6.97 -3.88 9.17
N PRO A 146 6.24 -3.87 8.03
CA PRO A 146 6.06 -5.08 7.23
C PRO A 146 7.33 -5.53 6.51
N PHE A 147 8.33 -4.65 6.37
CA PHE A 147 9.62 -5.00 5.77
C PHE A 147 10.52 -5.82 6.70
N GLU A 148 10.25 -5.82 8.01
CA GLU A 148 11.00 -6.64 8.97
C GLU A 148 10.55 -8.10 8.97
N THR A 149 9.33 -8.38 8.53
CA THR A 149 8.76 -9.73 8.45
C THR A 149 8.79 -10.32 7.04
N ALA A 150 9.14 -9.50 6.04
CA ALA A 150 9.37 -9.93 4.67
C ALA A 150 10.86 -10.25 4.46
N ASN A 151 11.17 -11.18 3.56
CA ASN A 151 12.55 -11.53 3.23
C ASN A 151 13.25 -10.47 2.34
N VAL A 152 13.26 -9.22 2.80
CA VAL A 152 13.84 -8.06 2.13
C VAL A 152 14.95 -7.46 3.00
N GLY A 153 15.91 -6.77 2.39
CA GLY A 153 17.04 -6.18 3.12
C GLY A 153 16.58 -5.09 4.11
N SER A 154 17.45 -4.74 5.06
CA SER A 154 17.23 -3.59 5.93
C SER A 154 17.39 -2.27 5.16
N GLY A 155 16.75 -1.20 5.64
CA GLY A 155 16.92 0.15 5.07
C GLY A 155 15.83 0.62 4.11
N ILE A 156 14.75 -0.15 3.94
CA ILE A 156 13.55 0.35 3.24
C ILE A 156 12.90 1.46 4.08
N PRO A 157 12.72 2.68 3.54
CA PRO A 157 12.22 3.81 4.32
C PRO A 157 10.75 3.62 4.67
N VAL A 158 10.41 3.95 5.92
CA VAL A 158 9.04 4.04 6.42
C VAL A 158 8.78 5.46 6.88
N PHE A 159 7.83 6.13 6.26
CA PHE A 159 7.42 7.49 6.61
C PHE A 159 6.20 7.46 7.54
N ASP A 160 6.16 8.40 8.50
CA ASP A 160 5.05 8.53 9.44
C ASP A 160 4.52 9.97 9.47
N PRO A 161 3.32 10.23 8.92
CA PRO A 161 2.73 11.56 8.97
C PRO A 161 2.09 11.89 10.33
N THR A 162 2.02 10.95 11.27
CA THR A 162 1.21 11.07 12.51
C THR A 162 1.60 12.29 13.34
N GLN A 163 0.62 13.15 13.58
CA GLN A 163 0.73 14.35 14.41
C GLN A 163 -0.07 14.17 15.70
N HIS A 164 0.37 14.85 16.76
CA HIS A 164 -0.30 14.86 18.06
C HIS A 164 -0.66 16.28 18.46
N ASN A 165 -1.79 16.45 19.15
CA ASN A 165 -2.18 17.73 19.74
C ASN A 165 -1.42 18.00 21.06
N GLY A 166 -1.67 19.16 21.67
CA GLY A 166 -1.04 19.56 22.94
C GLY A 166 -1.31 18.63 24.14
N PHE A 167 -2.23 17.67 24.01
CA PHE A 167 -2.53 16.65 25.02
C PHE A 167 -1.93 15.27 24.67
N GLY A 168 -1.08 15.19 23.64
CA GLY A 168 -0.46 13.93 23.20
C GLY A 168 -1.41 12.97 22.49
N ARG A 169 -2.63 13.41 22.12
CA ARG A 169 -3.57 12.59 21.35
C ARG A 169 -3.32 12.78 19.86
N ILE A 170 -3.47 11.71 19.08
CA ILE A 170 -3.34 11.79 17.62
C ILE A 170 -4.36 12.81 17.08
N ASP A 171 -3.84 13.77 16.31
CA ASP A 171 -4.61 14.73 15.56
C ASP A 171 -4.74 14.24 14.12
N SER A 172 -5.88 13.64 13.79
CA SER A 172 -6.12 13.07 12.46
C SER A 172 -6.16 14.12 11.35
N GLN A 173 -6.53 15.37 11.65
CA GLN A 173 -6.57 16.46 10.67
C GLN A 173 -5.16 16.97 10.37
N ALA A 174 -4.36 17.20 11.40
CA ALA A 174 -2.95 17.56 11.25
C ALA A 174 -2.14 16.43 10.61
N THR A 175 -2.45 15.16 10.93
CA THR A 175 -1.86 13.98 10.28
C THR A 175 -2.17 13.94 8.79
N TYR A 176 -3.44 14.16 8.41
CA TYR A 176 -3.83 14.21 7.01
C TYR A 176 -3.17 15.37 6.25
N ALA A 177 -3.05 16.54 6.89
CA ALA A 177 -2.34 17.69 6.32
C ALA A 177 -0.84 17.41 6.13
N ASN A 178 -0.18 16.78 7.10
CA ASN A 178 1.23 16.38 6.98
C ASN A 178 1.42 15.38 5.84
N LEU A 179 0.56 14.36 5.74
CA LEU A 179 0.58 13.41 4.63
C LEU A 179 0.42 14.12 3.29
N ARG A 180 -0.57 15.02 3.15
CA ARG A 180 -0.80 15.79 1.93
C ARG A 180 0.42 16.57 1.47
N GLN A 181 1.14 17.19 2.39
CA GLN A 181 2.29 18.03 2.09
C GLN A 181 3.52 17.23 1.67
N ASN A 182 3.66 15.98 2.14
CA ASN A 182 4.90 15.23 2.01
C ASN A 182 4.80 13.97 1.13
N LEU A 183 3.60 13.45 0.86
CA LEU A 183 3.41 12.19 0.15
C LEU A 183 4.08 12.17 -1.23
N GLU A 184 3.99 13.28 -1.97
CA GLU A 184 4.65 13.42 -3.27
C GLU A 184 6.17 13.25 -3.15
N PHE A 185 6.79 13.98 -2.23
CA PHE A 185 8.22 13.90 -1.97
C PHE A 185 8.65 12.50 -1.52
N TRP A 186 7.91 11.89 -0.59
CA TRP A 186 8.18 10.53 -0.11
C TRP A 186 8.07 9.49 -1.21
N SER A 187 7.14 9.64 -2.15
CA SER A 187 6.94 8.69 -3.25
C SER A 187 8.18 8.50 -4.13
N GLY A 188 9.06 9.49 -4.21
CA GLY A 188 10.33 9.43 -4.95
C GLY A 188 11.50 8.83 -4.18
N ARG A 189 11.31 8.44 -2.91
CA ARG A 189 12.39 8.02 -2.00
C ARG A 189 12.48 6.50 -1.83
N GLY A 190 11.75 5.73 -2.64
CA GLY A 190 11.76 4.28 -2.58
C GLY A 190 13.14 3.68 -2.83
N VAL A 191 13.46 2.60 -2.11
CA VAL A 191 14.73 1.87 -2.21
C VAL A 191 14.55 0.61 -3.04
N VAL A 192 15.52 0.32 -3.89
CA VAL A 192 15.60 -0.89 -4.71
C VAL A 192 16.80 -1.74 -4.29
N ARG A 193 16.71 -3.05 -4.53
CA ARG A 193 17.78 -4.02 -4.29
C ARG A 193 19.04 -3.73 -5.11
#